data_AF-A0A353WKN3-F1
#
_entry.id   AF-A0A353WKN3-F1
#
_cell.length_a   1.000
_cell.length_b   1.000
_cell.length_c   1.000
_cell.angle_alpha   90.00
_cell.angle_beta   90.00
_cell.angle_gamma   90.00
#
_symmetry.space_group_name_H-M   'P 1'
#
loop_
_entity.id
_entity.type
_entity.pdbx_description
1 polymer ?
#
loop_
_entity_poly.entity_id
_entity_poly.type
_entity_poly.pdbx_seq_one_letter_code
_entity_poly.pdbx_strand_id
1 'polypeptide(L)'
;MNRVEFVTNAGGVFKTNKGYKGLNGTDKDKIFWGFHSKYQDSHGIYSGVPTDQLILSNQKSIEHVTPKSVLQKYLRRTSDKATSQGATVNPFNLFPADRDINSKRGNSPFDFDGDKVVVKFTSPKFKFKDFGLDKDNEWVIPKESRGDIARSILYMNLVYNLKKIYGNKTETLKQWAIQDPPSKEETDYNEWVKKNIGIQNPFLSPNGKELLKDERLLEELSSDKNSSDQKLPEHFHNFNDFR
;
A
#
# COMPACT_ATOMS: atom_id res chain seq x y z
N MET A 1 -6.75 -17.34 11.91
CA MET A 1 -5.32 -17.24 11.57
C MET A 1 -4.70 -16.19 12.49
N ASN A 2 -3.51 -16.44 13.02
CA ASN A 2 -2.77 -15.43 13.79
C ASN A 2 -1.84 -14.61 12.87
N ARG A 3 -1.24 -13.54 13.40
CA ARG A 3 -0.33 -12.68 12.63
C ARG A 3 0.89 -13.43 12.06
N VAL A 4 1.46 -14.39 12.79
CA VAL A 4 2.65 -15.14 12.34
C VAL A 4 2.32 -15.99 11.11
N GLU A 5 1.18 -16.66 11.11
CA GLU A 5 0.67 -17.42 9.96
C GLU A 5 0.41 -16.49 8.77
N PHE A 6 -0.19 -15.31 9.01
CA PHE A 6 -0.42 -14.32 7.96
C PHE A 6 0.90 -13.85 7.31
N VAL A 7 1.89 -13.49 8.13
CA VAL A 7 3.21 -13.04 7.64
C VAL A 7 3.93 -14.17 6.90
N THR A 8 3.78 -15.41 7.36
CA THR A 8 4.32 -16.57 6.64
C THR A 8 3.67 -16.72 5.27
N ASN A 9 2.35 -16.60 5.17
CA ASN A 9 1.63 -16.64 3.91
C ASN A 9 1.97 -15.46 3.00
N ALA A 10 2.31 -14.30 3.56
CA ALA A 10 2.78 -13.14 2.81
C ALA A 10 4.19 -13.32 2.21
N GLY A 11 4.89 -14.42 2.53
CA GLY A 11 6.28 -14.64 2.12
C GLY A 11 7.30 -14.02 3.08
N GLY A 12 6.87 -13.59 4.27
CA GLY A 12 7.73 -13.01 5.30
C GLY A 12 7.82 -11.48 5.29
N VAL A 13 8.57 -10.94 6.25
CA VAL A 13 8.84 -9.50 6.32
C VAL A 13 9.87 -9.15 5.26
N PHE A 14 9.48 -8.32 4.28
CA PHE A 14 10.37 -7.88 3.21
C PHE A 14 11.42 -6.90 3.74
N LYS A 15 12.70 -7.28 3.61
CA LYS A 15 13.87 -6.53 4.06
C LYS A 15 14.82 -6.23 2.90
N THR A 16 15.52 -5.10 2.95
CA THR A 16 16.58 -4.80 1.98
C THR A 16 17.58 -3.79 2.54
N ASN A 17 18.80 -3.74 2.01
CA ASN A 17 19.78 -2.71 2.37
C ASN A 17 19.53 -1.35 1.68
N LYS A 18 18.73 -1.33 0.61
CA LYS A 18 18.53 -0.16 -0.26
C LYS A 18 17.05 0.27 -0.24
N GLY A 19 16.71 1.27 0.56
CA GLY A 19 15.34 1.80 0.54
C GLY A 19 15.10 2.80 -0.58
N TYR A 20 13.92 3.41 -0.57
CA TYR A 20 13.38 4.11 -1.73
C TYR A 20 14.26 5.26 -2.26
N LYS A 21 14.97 5.98 -1.38
CA LYS A 21 15.90 7.06 -1.80
C LYS A 21 17.10 6.55 -2.60
N GLY A 22 17.46 5.28 -2.44
CA GLY A 22 18.54 4.66 -3.20
C GLY A 22 18.12 4.18 -4.58
N LEU A 23 16.82 4.08 -4.87
CA LEU A 23 16.32 3.50 -6.12
C LEU A 23 16.47 4.48 -7.29
N ASN A 24 17.12 4.02 -8.36
CA ASN A 24 17.12 4.72 -9.65
C ASN A 24 15.87 4.35 -10.47
N GLY A 25 15.79 4.86 -11.70
CA GLY A 25 14.66 4.57 -12.61
C GLY A 25 14.52 3.08 -12.90
N THR A 26 15.63 2.41 -13.22
CA THR A 26 15.66 0.97 -13.52
C THR A 26 15.18 0.12 -12.33
N ASP A 27 15.58 0.46 -11.10
CA ASP A 27 15.09 -0.23 -9.91
C ASP A 27 13.56 -0.10 -9.76
N LYS A 28 13.03 1.11 -9.99
CA LYS A 28 11.58 1.36 -9.92
C LYS A 28 10.83 0.65 -11.03
N ASP A 29 11.41 0.54 -12.21
CA ASP A 29 10.83 -0.25 -13.29
C ASP A 29 10.79 -1.73 -12.93
N LYS A 30 11.84 -2.25 -12.29
CA LYS A 30 11.88 -3.67 -11.87
C LYS A 30 10.87 -4.03 -10.80
N ILE A 31 10.61 -3.17 -9.82
CA ILE A 31 9.72 -3.50 -8.68
C ILE A 31 8.29 -2.99 -8.86
N PHE A 32 8.07 -2.07 -9.81
CA PHE A 32 6.81 -1.34 -9.90
C PHE A 32 6.37 -1.09 -11.35
N TRP A 33 7.06 -0.21 -12.10
CA TRP A 33 6.55 0.21 -13.40
C TRP A 33 6.54 -0.89 -14.46
N GLY A 34 7.38 -1.91 -14.36
CA GLY A 34 7.47 -2.99 -15.33
C GLY A 34 6.17 -3.80 -15.47
N PHE A 35 5.32 -3.78 -14.44
CA PHE A 35 3.95 -4.29 -14.49
C PHE A 35 2.98 -3.20 -14.98
N HIS A 36 2.85 -2.10 -14.24
CA HIS A 36 1.79 -1.10 -14.49
C HIS A 36 1.92 -0.37 -15.84
N SER A 37 3.12 -0.27 -16.42
CA SER A 37 3.30 0.33 -17.75
C SER A 37 2.80 -0.56 -18.88
N LYS A 38 2.54 -1.84 -18.61
CA LYS A 38 2.09 -2.84 -19.59
C LYS A 38 0.65 -3.29 -19.34
N TYR A 39 0.09 -2.96 -18.18
CA TYR A 39 -1.26 -3.30 -17.82
C TYR A 39 -2.23 -2.24 -18.33
N GLN A 40 -3.10 -2.62 -19.26
CA GLN A 40 -3.94 -1.69 -20.02
C GLN A 40 -4.89 -0.87 -19.14
N ASP A 41 -5.46 -1.50 -18.11
CA ASP A 41 -6.45 -0.85 -17.24
C ASP A 41 -5.84 -0.11 -16.05
N SER A 42 -4.50 -0.07 -15.96
CA SER A 42 -3.82 0.58 -14.85
C SER A 42 -4.05 2.08 -14.84
N HIS A 43 -4.26 2.65 -13.64
CA HIS A 43 -4.50 4.07 -13.48
C HIS A 43 -3.95 4.65 -12.17
N GLY A 44 -3.86 5.98 -12.12
CA GLY A 44 -3.51 6.72 -10.91
C GLY A 44 -4.51 6.47 -9.78
N ILE A 45 -4.02 6.11 -8.59
CA ILE A 45 -4.81 5.69 -7.43
C ILE A 45 -5.78 6.75 -6.88
N TYR A 46 -5.54 8.03 -7.15
CA TYR A 46 -6.46 9.10 -6.72
C TYR A 46 -7.19 9.75 -7.88
N SER A 47 -6.53 9.86 -9.03
CA SER A 47 -7.04 10.63 -10.16
C SER A 47 -7.82 9.77 -11.17
N GLY A 48 -7.62 8.45 -11.15
CA GLY A 48 -8.13 7.52 -12.16
C GLY A 48 -7.56 7.77 -13.57
N VAL A 49 -6.51 8.57 -13.70
CA VAL A 49 -5.86 8.83 -15.00
C VAL A 49 -5.12 7.57 -15.44
N PRO A 50 -5.35 7.06 -16.67
CA PRO A 50 -4.63 5.90 -17.18
C PRO A 50 -3.11 6.04 -17.07
N THR A 51 -2.44 4.95 -16.68
CA THR A 51 -1.00 4.93 -16.43
C THR A 51 -0.20 5.23 -17.70
N ASP A 52 -0.65 4.78 -18.87
CA ASP A 52 -0.06 5.10 -20.16
C ASP A 52 -0.07 6.61 -20.44
N GLN A 53 -1.19 7.29 -20.14
CA GLN A 53 -1.32 8.74 -20.26
C GLN A 53 -0.40 9.46 -19.27
N LEU A 54 -0.28 8.97 -18.03
CA LEU A 54 0.66 9.52 -17.04
C LEU A 54 2.12 9.38 -17.50
N ILE A 55 2.46 8.26 -18.14
CA ILE A 55 3.80 8.03 -18.71
C ILE A 55 4.06 8.98 -19.88
N LEU A 56 3.17 9.02 -20.87
CA LEU A 56 3.31 9.82 -22.10
C LEU A 56 3.39 11.31 -21.80
N SER A 57 2.62 11.80 -20.83
CA SER A 57 2.63 13.21 -20.41
C SER A 57 3.73 13.57 -19.42
N ASN A 58 4.62 12.61 -19.09
CA ASN A 58 5.64 12.76 -18.04
C ASN A 58 5.03 13.26 -16.71
N GLN A 59 3.86 12.74 -16.34
CA GLN A 59 3.14 13.03 -15.09
C GLN A 59 3.08 11.82 -14.15
N LYS A 60 3.76 10.72 -14.47
CA LYS A 60 3.83 9.55 -13.60
C LYS A 60 4.59 9.86 -12.30
N SER A 61 4.04 9.34 -11.20
CA SER A 61 4.67 9.24 -9.89
C SER A 61 4.25 7.92 -9.23
N ILE A 62 4.94 7.54 -8.17
CA ILE A 62 4.59 6.39 -7.33
C ILE A 62 4.10 6.93 -6.00
N GLU A 63 2.86 6.61 -5.65
CA GLU A 63 2.28 6.93 -4.35
C GLU A 63 2.74 5.94 -3.29
N HIS A 64 3.07 6.46 -2.10
CA HIS A 64 3.29 5.65 -0.90
C HIS A 64 2.04 5.78 -0.02
N VAL A 65 1.15 4.78 -0.06
CA VAL A 65 -0.12 4.81 0.70
C VAL A 65 0.12 5.06 2.18
N THR A 66 1.00 4.27 2.80
CA THR A 66 1.64 4.66 4.06
C THR A 66 2.88 5.48 3.74
N PRO A 67 2.93 6.78 4.08
CA PRO A 67 4.01 7.63 3.62
C PRO A 67 5.37 7.17 4.11
N LYS A 68 6.38 7.26 3.24
CA LYS A 68 7.77 6.86 3.55
C LYS A 68 8.31 7.51 4.83
N SER A 69 8.03 8.79 5.05
CA SER A 69 8.48 9.52 6.25
C SER A 69 7.87 8.95 7.53
N VAL A 70 6.60 8.54 7.49
CA VAL A 70 5.88 7.90 8.59
C VAL A 70 6.47 6.51 8.86
N LEU A 71 6.63 5.68 7.83
CA LEU A 71 7.26 4.36 7.93
C LEU A 71 8.66 4.45 8.57
N GLN A 72 9.51 5.34 8.05
CA GLN A 72 10.87 5.52 8.56
C GLN A 72 10.89 6.01 10.00
N LYS A 73 10.01 6.95 10.36
CA LYS A 73 9.93 7.47 11.73
C LYS A 73 9.52 6.39 12.73
N TYR A 74 8.53 5.57 12.36
CA TYR A 74 8.03 4.50 13.21
C TYR A 74 9.05 3.35 13.32
N LEU A 75 9.44 2.78 12.18
CA LEU A 75 10.26 1.57 12.10
C LEU A 75 11.70 1.76 12.59
N ARG A 76 12.25 2.98 12.53
CA ARG A 76 13.57 3.28 13.13
C ARG A 76 13.62 2.97 14.63
N ARG A 77 12.47 3.00 15.32
CA ARG A 77 12.38 2.76 16.76
C ARG A 77 12.00 1.33 17.12
N THR A 78 11.45 0.57 16.17
CA THR A 78 10.79 -0.71 16.44
C THR A 78 11.36 -1.87 15.62
N SER A 79 12.30 -1.62 14.71
CA SER A 79 12.85 -2.65 13.81
C SER A 79 14.27 -2.33 13.36
N ASP A 80 14.94 -3.30 12.77
CA ASP A 80 16.25 -3.11 12.16
C ASP A 80 16.20 -2.23 10.89
N LYS A 81 17.36 -1.71 10.48
CA LYS A 81 17.47 -0.83 9.31
C LYS A 81 16.98 -1.48 8.03
N ALA A 82 17.24 -2.77 7.81
CA ALA A 82 16.87 -3.45 6.57
C ALA A 82 15.36 -3.66 6.47
N THR A 83 14.69 -3.94 7.59
CA THR A 83 13.22 -3.93 7.71
C THR A 83 12.66 -2.55 7.39
N SER A 84 13.20 -1.49 7.99
CA SER A 84 12.76 -0.12 7.73
C SER A 84 12.93 0.27 6.26
N GLN A 85 14.07 -0.07 5.62
CA GLN A 85 14.25 0.18 4.19
C GLN A 85 13.30 -0.64 3.34
N GLY A 86 13.11 -1.92 3.65
CA GLY A 86 12.19 -2.84 2.96
C GLY A 86 10.77 -2.31 2.93
N ALA A 87 10.26 -1.81 4.05
CA ALA A 87 8.93 -1.19 4.11
C ALA A 87 8.77 -0.01 3.13
N THR A 88 9.82 0.79 2.90
CA THR A 88 9.75 1.95 1.99
C THR A 88 9.70 1.59 0.51
N VAL A 89 10.06 0.35 0.18
CA VAL A 89 10.10 -0.17 -1.19
C VAL A 89 9.18 -1.38 -1.37
N ASN A 90 8.32 -1.67 -0.39
CA ASN A 90 7.40 -2.81 -0.46
C ASN A 90 6.36 -2.54 -1.55
N PRO A 91 6.29 -3.38 -2.60
CA PRO A 91 5.38 -3.23 -3.74
C PRO A 91 3.92 -3.00 -3.34
N PHE A 92 3.45 -3.64 -2.26
CA PHE A 92 2.06 -3.53 -1.79
C PHE A 92 1.74 -2.23 -1.04
N ASN A 93 2.70 -1.31 -0.93
CA ASN A 93 2.51 0.05 -0.44
C ASN A 93 2.71 1.10 -1.56
N LEU A 94 2.94 0.65 -2.80
CA LEU A 94 3.23 1.50 -3.96
C LEU A 94 2.05 1.45 -4.94
N PHE A 95 1.64 2.60 -5.45
CA PHE A 95 0.56 2.67 -6.46
C PHE A 95 0.89 3.70 -7.54
N PRO A 96 0.35 3.56 -8.78
CA PRO A 96 0.55 4.56 -9.81
C PRO A 96 -0.16 5.83 -9.35
N ALA A 97 0.41 6.99 -9.60
CA ALA A 97 -0.23 8.24 -9.26
C ALA A 97 0.11 9.35 -10.25
N ASP A 98 -0.83 10.27 -10.40
CA ASP A 98 -0.56 11.58 -10.99
C ASP A 98 0.39 12.36 -10.07
N ARG A 99 1.49 12.89 -10.62
CA ARG A 99 2.54 13.56 -9.86
C ARG A 99 2.04 14.76 -9.08
N ASP A 100 1.18 15.57 -9.67
CA ASP A 100 0.67 16.78 -9.02
C ASP A 100 -0.28 16.40 -7.89
N ILE A 101 -1.15 15.42 -8.11
CA ILE A 101 -2.07 14.92 -7.09
C ILE A 101 -1.33 14.24 -5.94
N ASN A 102 -0.33 13.41 -6.24
CA ASN A 102 0.53 12.81 -5.22
C ASN A 102 1.25 13.89 -4.40
N SER A 103 1.78 14.92 -5.06
CA SER A 103 2.38 16.06 -4.35
C SER A 103 1.38 16.82 -3.47
N LYS A 104 0.12 16.94 -3.88
CA LYS A 104 -0.95 17.57 -3.07
C LYS A 104 -1.39 16.71 -1.90
N ARG A 105 -1.45 15.39 -2.07
CA ARG A 105 -1.72 14.44 -0.98
C ARG A 105 -0.63 14.50 0.09
N GLY A 106 0.64 14.57 -0.34
CA GLY A 106 1.78 14.73 0.57
C GLY A 106 1.82 13.66 1.66
N ASN A 107 1.72 14.07 2.92
CA ASN A 107 1.60 13.18 4.07
C ASN A 107 0.28 13.38 4.85
N SER A 108 -0.74 13.98 4.23
CA SER A 108 -2.03 14.16 4.89
C SER A 108 -2.57 12.80 5.35
N PRO A 109 -3.12 12.71 6.57
CA PRO A 109 -3.83 11.51 7.00
C PRO A 109 -5.01 11.26 6.06
N PHE A 110 -5.46 10.02 5.95
CA PHE A 110 -6.70 9.75 5.23
C PHE A 110 -7.90 10.08 6.12
N ASP A 111 -8.94 10.62 5.49
CA ASP A 111 -10.27 10.75 6.10
C ASP A 111 -10.89 9.36 6.27
N PHE A 112 -11.34 9.06 7.49
CA PHE A 112 -12.08 7.84 7.82
C PHE A 112 -13.47 8.09 8.41
N ASP A 113 -13.84 9.35 8.66
CA ASP A 113 -15.12 9.71 9.26
C ASP A 113 -16.18 10.11 8.20
N GLY A 114 -15.77 10.18 6.93
CA GLY A 114 -16.67 10.37 5.80
C GLY A 114 -17.00 11.84 5.57
N ASP A 115 -16.12 12.72 6.00
CA ASP A 115 -16.21 14.14 5.75
C ASP A 115 -16.22 14.47 4.25
N LYS A 116 -16.79 15.64 3.95
CA LYS A 116 -16.92 16.10 2.56
C LYS A 116 -15.63 16.77 2.12
N VAL A 117 -15.25 16.54 0.86
CA VAL A 117 -14.20 17.31 0.19
C VAL A 117 -14.56 18.80 0.20
N VAL A 118 -13.69 19.62 0.78
CA VAL A 118 -13.79 21.09 0.74
C VAL A 118 -12.77 21.69 -0.22
N VAL A 119 -11.58 21.09 -0.35
CA VAL A 119 -10.58 21.44 -1.37
C VAL A 119 -10.56 20.37 -2.43
N LYS A 120 -11.19 20.67 -3.57
CA LYS A 120 -11.26 19.75 -4.71
C LYS A 120 -10.15 20.03 -5.72
N PHE A 121 -9.51 18.97 -6.20
CA PHE A 121 -8.59 19.05 -7.33
C PHE A 121 -9.31 18.62 -8.60
N THR A 122 -9.27 19.47 -9.63
CA THR A 122 -10.00 19.23 -10.89
C THR A 122 -9.09 19.26 -12.09
N SER A 123 -9.27 18.31 -12.99
CA SER A 123 -8.68 18.31 -14.31
C SER A 123 -9.61 17.53 -15.26
N PRO A 124 -9.70 17.92 -16.55
CA PRO A 124 -10.49 17.17 -17.53
C PRO A 124 -10.05 15.69 -17.66
N LYS A 125 -8.78 15.38 -17.38
CA LYS A 125 -8.23 14.02 -17.44
C LYS A 125 -8.63 13.13 -16.26
N PHE A 126 -9.07 13.71 -15.14
CA PHE A 126 -9.39 12.93 -13.93
C PHE A 126 -10.69 12.16 -14.14
N LYS A 127 -10.64 10.84 -13.93
CA LYS A 127 -11.85 9.99 -13.95
C LYS A 127 -12.59 10.09 -12.63
N PHE A 128 -11.87 9.98 -11.51
CA PHE A 128 -12.45 10.10 -10.17
C PHE A 128 -12.73 11.57 -9.84
N LYS A 129 -13.81 11.81 -9.09
CA LYS A 129 -14.35 13.16 -8.85
C LYS A 129 -14.55 13.50 -7.37
N ASP A 130 -14.42 12.52 -6.49
CA ASP A 130 -14.74 12.54 -5.06
C ASP A 130 -13.48 12.38 -4.19
N PHE A 131 -12.42 13.10 -4.56
CA PHE A 131 -11.17 13.16 -3.79
C PHE A 131 -10.70 14.60 -3.57
N GLY A 132 -9.89 14.80 -2.53
CA GLY A 132 -9.32 16.09 -2.17
C GLY A 132 -9.00 16.17 -0.70
N LEU A 133 -9.03 17.38 -0.14
CA LEU A 133 -8.92 17.60 1.30
C LEU A 133 -10.27 17.96 1.90
N ASP A 134 -10.55 17.46 3.10
CA ASP A 134 -11.66 17.90 3.93
C ASP A 134 -11.30 19.17 4.74
N LYS A 135 -12.18 19.54 5.68
CA LYS A 135 -12.03 20.73 6.53
C LYS A 135 -10.87 20.62 7.54
N ASP A 136 -10.48 19.41 7.89
CA ASP A 136 -9.43 19.08 8.87
C ASP A 136 -8.08 18.79 8.19
N ASN A 137 -8.01 18.96 6.86
CA ASN A 137 -6.88 18.67 5.98
C ASN A 137 -6.53 17.18 5.90
N GLU A 138 -7.50 16.30 6.16
CA GLU A 138 -7.39 14.88 5.84
C GLU A 138 -7.76 14.65 4.37
N TRP A 139 -7.14 13.62 3.78
CA TRP A 139 -7.29 13.27 2.39
C TRP A 139 -8.49 12.35 2.22
N VAL A 140 -9.51 12.84 1.53
CA VAL A 140 -10.69 12.06 1.17
C VAL A 140 -10.34 11.15 0.00
N ILE A 141 -10.42 9.84 0.23
CA ILE A 141 -10.11 8.80 -0.76
C ILE A 141 -11.32 8.62 -1.71
N PRO A 142 -11.10 8.61 -3.04
CA PRO A 142 -12.17 8.31 -4.00
C PRO A 142 -12.69 6.90 -3.79
N LYS A 143 -14.00 6.68 -3.96
CA LYS A 143 -14.64 5.40 -3.64
C LYS A 143 -14.02 4.21 -4.37
N GLU A 144 -13.60 4.42 -5.62
CA GLU A 144 -12.99 3.44 -6.52
C GLU A 144 -11.59 2.98 -6.09
N SER A 145 -11.02 3.53 -5.00
CA SER A 145 -9.67 3.18 -4.54
C SER A 145 -9.61 2.86 -3.05
N ARG A 146 -10.77 2.82 -2.38
CA ARG A 146 -10.86 2.56 -0.94
C ARG A 146 -10.45 1.13 -0.62
N GLY A 147 -10.84 0.16 -1.44
CA GLY A 147 -10.48 -1.25 -1.26
C GLY A 147 -8.98 -1.47 -1.39
N ASP A 148 -8.38 -0.93 -2.45
CA ASP A 148 -6.95 -1.01 -2.76
C ASP A 148 -6.10 -0.45 -1.62
N ILE A 149 -6.43 0.78 -1.20
CA ILE A 149 -5.76 1.46 -0.09
C ILE A 149 -5.98 0.70 1.22
N ALA A 150 -7.19 0.19 1.45
CA ALA A 150 -7.46 -0.57 2.66
C ALA A 150 -6.64 -1.85 2.75
N ARG A 151 -6.60 -2.65 1.69
CA ARG A 151 -5.78 -3.87 1.63
C ARG A 151 -4.30 -3.58 1.76
N SER A 152 -3.81 -2.47 1.20
CA SER A 152 -2.44 -2.00 1.37
C SER A 152 -2.12 -1.69 2.85
N ILE A 153 -2.96 -0.88 3.51
CA ILE A 153 -2.75 -0.50 4.92
C ILE A 153 -2.84 -1.72 5.83
N LEU A 154 -3.87 -2.56 5.68
CA LEU A 154 -4.04 -3.77 6.50
C LEU A 154 -2.83 -4.71 6.35
N TYR A 155 -2.37 -4.94 5.12
CA TYR A 155 -1.16 -5.72 4.85
C TYR A 155 0.07 -5.12 5.51
N MET A 156 0.33 -3.83 5.31
CA MET A 156 1.50 -3.16 5.89
C MET A 156 1.47 -3.17 7.42
N ASN A 157 0.29 -3.00 8.02
CA ASN A 157 0.10 -3.06 9.46
C ASN A 157 0.38 -4.45 10.02
N LEU A 158 -0.12 -5.51 9.37
CA LEU A 158 0.15 -6.89 9.77
C LEU A 158 1.62 -7.26 9.55
N VAL A 159 2.20 -7.00 8.37
CA VAL A 159 3.58 -7.42 8.06
C VAL A 159 4.61 -6.67 8.90
N TYR A 160 4.48 -5.35 9.05
CA TYR A 160 5.47 -4.52 9.73
C TYR A 160 5.10 -4.13 11.17
N ASN A 161 4.01 -4.68 11.71
CA ASN A 161 3.51 -4.40 13.06
C ASN A 161 3.30 -2.89 13.32
N LEU A 162 2.62 -2.23 12.39
CA LEU A 162 2.41 -0.78 12.40
C LEU A 162 1.13 -0.38 13.16
N LYS A 163 0.79 -1.03 14.27
CA LYS A 163 -0.51 -0.86 14.97
C LYS A 163 -0.87 0.60 15.28
N LYS A 164 0.11 1.46 15.55
CA LYS A 164 -0.14 2.90 15.83
C LYS A 164 -0.44 3.73 14.57
N ILE A 165 -0.32 3.14 13.39
CA ILE A 165 -0.61 3.77 12.09
C ILE A 165 -1.92 3.17 11.61
N TYR A 166 -3.02 3.92 11.75
CA TYR A 166 -4.37 3.51 11.34
C TYR A 166 -4.93 2.24 12.00
N GLY A 167 -4.32 1.68 13.06
CA GLY A 167 -4.84 0.48 13.73
C GLY A 167 -6.23 0.67 14.35
N ASN A 168 -6.54 1.88 14.85
CA ASN A 168 -7.87 2.25 15.31
C ASN A 168 -8.90 2.41 14.17
N LYS A 169 -8.48 2.31 12.90
CA LYS A 169 -9.34 2.38 11.71
C LYS A 169 -9.58 1.00 11.08
N THR A 170 -9.16 -0.08 11.75
CA THR A 170 -9.22 -1.45 11.20
C THR A 170 -10.63 -1.85 10.73
N GLU A 171 -11.68 -1.51 11.47
CA GLU A 171 -13.05 -1.84 11.05
C GLU A 171 -13.44 -1.07 9.78
N THR A 172 -13.15 0.23 9.68
CA THR A 172 -13.42 1.00 8.45
C THR A 172 -12.64 0.44 7.25
N LEU A 173 -11.35 0.13 7.44
CA LEU A 173 -10.51 -0.46 6.41
C LEU A 173 -11.06 -1.83 5.94
N LYS A 174 -11.46 -2.68 6.88
CA LYS A 174 -12.12 -3.96 6.58
C LYS A 174 -13.39 -3.74 5.75
N GLN A 175 -14.25 -2.80 6.15
CA GLN A 175 -15.47 -2.52 5.42
C GLN A 175 -15.18 -2.03 3.99
N TRP A 176 -14.22 -1.13 3.81
CA TRP A 176 -13.78 -0.69 2.48
C TRP A 176 -13.27 -1.85 1.63
N ALA A 177 -12.39 -2.70 2.17
CA ALA A 177 -11.85 -3.85 1.45
C ALA A 177 -12.90 -4.91 1.08
N ILE A 178 -14.01 -5.01 1.84
CA ILE A 178 -15.14 -5.91 1.54
C ILE A 178 -16.06 -5.31 0.47
N GLN A 179 -16.33 -3.99 0.55
CA GLN A 179 -17.24 -3.29 -0.36
C GLN A 179 -16.63 -3.09 -1.75
N ASP A 180 -15.32 -2.88 -1.79
CA ASP A 180 -14.52 -2.70 -3.00
C ASP A 180 -13.56 -3.89 -3.13
N PRO A 181 -13.99 -5.03 -3.69
CA PRO A 181 -13.17 -6.25 -3.75
C PRO A 181 -11.98 -6.10 -4.71
N PRO A 182 -10.94 -6.96 -4.60
CA PRO A 182 -9.78 -6.89 -5.46
C PRO A 182 -10.14 -6.89 -6.96
N SER A 183 -9.58 -5.93 -7.68
CA SER A 183 -9.68 -5.87 -9.13
C SER A 183 -8.80 -6.94 -9.78
N LYS A 184 -9.03 -7.18 -11.07
CA LYS A 184 -8.15 -8.07 -11.85
C LYS A 184 -6.70 -7.56 -11.85
N GLU A 185 -6.48 -6.25 -11.95
CA GLU A 185 -5.15 -5.65 -11.89
C GLU A 185 -4.44 -6.00 -10.58
N GLU A 186 -5.11 -5.83 -9.44
CA GLU A 186 -4.48 -6.10 -8.14
C GLU A 186 -4.14 -7.58 -7.97
N THR A 187 -5.02 -8.49 -8.41
CA THR A 187 -4.73 -9.93 -8.34
C THR A 187 -3.59 -10.34 -9.26
N ASP A 188 -3.54 -9.80 -10.50
CA ASP A 188 -2.44 -10.05 -11.44
C ASP A 188 -1.12 -9.44 -10.93
N TYR A 189 -1.19 -8.25 -10.32
CA TYR A 189 -0.02 -7.60 -9.70
C TYR A 189 0.49 -8.42 -8.53
N ASN A 190 -0.39 -8.96 -7.70
CA ASN A 190 -0.04 -9.82 -6.58
C ASN A 190 0.72 -11.07 -7.04
N GLU A 191 0.23 -11.74 -8.09
CA GLU A 191 0.93 -12.90 -8.67
C GLU A 191 2.27 -12.51 -9.32
N TRP A 192 2.33 -11.35 -9.98
CA TRP A 192 3.56 -10.83 -10.53
C TRP A 192 4.60 -10.53 -9.43
N VAL A 193 4.21 -9.87 -8.34
CA VAL A 193 5.09 -9.60 -7.20
C VAL A 193 5.55 -10.91 -6.55
N LYS A 194 4.66 -11.87 -6.36
CA LYS A 194 5.01 -13.19 -5.82
C LYS A 194 6.04 -13.91 -6.67
N LYS A 195 5.85 -13.92 -7.99
CA LYS A 195 6.77 -14.57 -8.93
C LYS A 195 8.15 -13.91 -8.97
N ASN A 196 8.21 -12.58 -8.95
CA ASN A 196 9.46 -11.85 -9.18
C ASN A 196 10.19 -11.48 -7.87
N ILE A 197 9.47 -11.28 -6.78
CA ILE A 197 9.99 -10.75 -5.51
C ILE A 197 9.88 -11.78 -4.39
N GLY A 198 8.93 -12.73 -4.46
CA GLY A 198 8.77 -13.80 -3.48
C GLY A 198 7.84 -13.47 -2.31
N ILE A 199 7.19 -12.30 -2.33
CA ILE A 199 6.18 -11.90 -1.36
C ILE A 199 4.81 -11.74 -2.01
N GLN A 200 3.74 -11.82 -1.25
CA GLN A 200 2.37 -11.60 -1.71
C GLN A 200 1.56 -10.86 -0.65
N ASN A 201 0.48 -10.19 -1.05
CA ASN A 201 -0.55 -9.71 -0.13
C ASN A 201 -1.66 -10.77 -0.05
N PRO A 202 -1.81 -11.50 1.07
CA PRO A 202 -2.84 -12.53 1.20
C PRO A 202 -4.27 -12.02 1.01
N PHE A 203 -4.54 -10.73 1.25
CA PHE A 203 -5.86 -10.13 1.01
C PHE A 203 -6.23 -10.02 -0.48
N LEU A 204 -5.24 -10.16 -1.38
CA LEU A 204 -5.44 -10.20 -2.84
C LEU A 204 -5.53 -11.64 -3.39
N SER A 205 -5.44 -12.64 -2.52
CA SER A 205 -5.60 -14.05 -2.91
C SER A 205 -7.09 -14.45 -2.98
N PRO A 206 -7.43 -15.61 -3.58
CA PRO A 206 -8.81 -16.11 -3.60
C PRO A 206 -9.48 -16.20 -2.22
N ASN A 207 -8.70 -16.45 -1.15
CA ASN A 207 -9.20 -16.54 0.22
C ASN A 207 -9.14 -15.18 0.98
N GLY A 208 -8.85 -14.08 0.28
CA GLY A 208 -8.65 -12.77 0.91
C GLY A 208 -9.89 -12.26 1.64
N LYS A 209 -11.08 -12.58 1.14
CA LYS A 209 -12.36 -12.19 1.76
C LYS A 209 -12.59 -12.90 3.09
N GLU A 210 -12.17 -14.14 3.21
CA GLU A 210 -12.23 -14.94 4.43
C GLU A 210 -11.26 -14.38 5.47
N LEU A 211 -10.06 -13.96 5.05
CA LEU A 211 -9.10 -13.28 5.93
C LEU A 211 -9.63 -11.94 6.46
N LEU A 212 -10.36 -11.17 5.65
CA LEU A 212 -11.02 -9.92 6.09
C LEU A 212 -12.15 -10.16 7.11
N LYS A 213 -12.69 -11.38 7.18
CA LYS A 213 -13.71 -11.78 8.16
C LYS A 213 -13.12 -12.47 9.39
N ASP A 214 -11.82 -12.74 9.41
CA ASP A 214 -11.15 -13.39 10.52
C ASP A 214 -10.89 -12.38 11.65
N GLU A 215 -11.82 -12.33 12.61
CA GLU A 215 -11.73 -11.41 13.75
C GLU A 215 -10.45 -11.61 14.57
N ARG A 216 -9.99 -12.86 14.72
CA ARG A 216 -8.75 -13.16 15.45
C ARG A 216 -7.53 -12.53 14.78
N LEU A 217 -7.49 -12.54 13.44
CA LEU A 217 -6.43 -11.89 12.69
C LEU A 217 -6.47 -10.37 12.84
N LEU A 218 -7.67 -9.77 12.77
CA LEU A 218 -7.81 -8.31 12.81
C LEU A 218 -7.69 -7.72 14.22
N GLU A 219 -7.98 -8.49 15.27
CA GLU A 219 -7.73 -8.11 16.67
C GLU A 219 -6.24 -7.89 16.98
N GLU A 220 -5.34 -8.49 16.20
CA GLU A 220 -3.90 -8.23 16.27
C GLU A 220 -3.58 -6.77 15.91
N LEU A 221 -4.45 -6.08 15.16
CA LEU A 221 -4.26 -4.68 14.76
C LEU A 221 -4.83 -3.67 15.76
N SER A 222 -5.80 -4.07 16.57
CA SER A 222 -6.52 -3.19 17.51
C SER A 222 -5.99 -3.25 18.95
N SER A 223 -5.26 -4.30 19.32
CA SER A 223 -4.82 -4.50 20.70
C SER A 223 -3.41 -3.94 20.99
N ASP A 224 -3.30 -3.13 22.05
CA ASP A 224 -2.05 -2.77 22.74
C ASP A 224 -1.38 -3.97 23.44
N LYS A 225 -1.95 -5.17 23.31
CA LYS A 225 -1.30 -6.40 23.75
C LYS A 225 -0.01 -6.55 22.94
N ASN A 226 1.12 -6.53 23.64
CA ASN A 226 2.42 -6.94 23.10
C ASN A 226 2.22 -8.30 22.44
N SER A 227 2.16 -8.36 21.11
CA SER A 227 2.23 -9.65 20.42
C SER A 227 3.58 -10.23 20.82
N SER A 228 3.59 -11.42 21.41
CA SER A 228 4.80 -12.13 21.80
C SER A 228 5.85 -12.05 20.69
N ASP A 229 7.12 -11.82 21.06
CA ASP A 229 8.32 -11.82 20.20
C ASP A 229 8.56 -13.19 19.54
N GLN A 230 7.58 -13.69 18.79
CA GLN A 230 7.75 -14.85 17.94
C GLN A 230 8.50 -14.39 16.69
N LYS A 231 9.64 -15.04 16.45
CA LYS A 231 10.50 -14.78 15.29
C LYS A 231 9.69 -14.99 14.01
N LEU A 232 9.42 -13.89 13.30
CA LEU A 232 8.72 -13.93 12.02
C LEU A 232 9.64 -14.46 10.92
N PRO A 233 9.09 -15.11 9.88
CA PRO A 233 9.86 -15.38 8.68
C PRO A 233 10.31 -14.06 8.04
N GLU A 234 11.57 -14.00 7.64
CA GLU A 234 12.18 -12.83 7.01
C GLU A 234 12.47 -13.14 5.55
N HIS A 235 12.22 -12.18 4.68
CA HIS A 235 12.57 -12.28 3.26
C HIS A 235 13.53 -11.16 2.91
N PHE A 236 14.82 -11.52 2.89
CA PHE A 236 15.87 -10.57 2.58
C PHE A 236 16.06 -10.46 1.08
N HIS A 237 16.01 -9.25 0.56
CA HIS A 237 16.05 -8.99 -0.86
C HIS A 237 17.24 -8.10 -1.23
N ASN A 238 18.11 -8.61 -2.11
CA ASN A 238 19.20 -7.85 -2.69
C ASN A 238 18.81 -7.39 -4.09
N PHE A 239 18.83 -6.09 -4.35
CA PHE A 239 18.49 -5.55 -5.68
C PHE A 239 19.40 -6.06 -6.82
N ASN A 240 20.54 -6.68 -6.48
CA ASN A 240 21.41 -7.37 -7.42
C ASN A 240 20.86 -8.73 -7.90
N ASP A 241 19.85 -9.28 -7.22
CA ASP A 241 19.27 -10.60 -7.53
C ASP A 241 18.31 -10.54 -8.73
N PHE A 242 17.96 -9.35 -9.19
CA PHE A 242 17.26 -9.12 -10.45
C PHE A 242 18.24 -9.01 -11.62
N ARG A 243 18.92 -10.11 -11.95
CA ARG A 243 19.67 -10.26 -13.22
C ARG A 243 18.81 -10.93 -14.28
#